data_AF-A0AAN4W416-F1
#
_entry.id   AF-A0AAN4W416-F1
#
_cell.length_a   1.000
_cell.length_b   1.000
_cell.length_c   1.000
_cell.angle_alpha   90.00
_cell.angle_beta   90.00
_cell.angle_gamma   90.00
#
_symmetry.space_group_name_H-M   'P 1'
#
loop_
_entity.id
_entity.type
_entity.pdbx_description
1 polymer ?
#
loop_
_entity_poly.entity_id
_entity_poly.type
_entity_poly.pdbx_seq_one_letter_code
_entity_poly.pdbx_strand_id
1 'polypeptide(L)' 'MGFEEVLAWTRDAIEVYNFNRPHPIINMLTPDEAHQVSGPIKKLWKNYYQLKLLNRESNKPFEKRRKKRFKGEFMPSK' A
#
# COMPACT_ATOMS: atom_id res chain seq x y z
N MET A 1 -2.08 -16.12 -36.57
CA MET A 1 -1.49 -14.98 -35.84
C MET A 1 0.00 -14.96 -36.14
N GLY A 2 0.47 -13.93 -36.82
CA GLY A 2 1.87 -13.79 -37.21
C GLY A 2 2.73 -13.18 -36.11
N PHE A 3 4.06 -13.30 -36.22
CA PHE A 3 4.99 -12.69 -35.26
C PHE A 3 4.79 -11.16 -35.15
N GLU A 4 4.63 -10.48 -36.29
CA GLU A 4 4.39 -9.04 -36.35
C GLU A 4 3.10 -8.62 -35.62
N GLU A 5 2.06 -9.44 -35.72
CA GLU A 5 0.77 -9.19 -35.06
C GLU A 5 0.89 -9.32 -33.54
N VAL A 6 1.61 -10.35 -33.06
CA VAL A 6 1.90 -10.53 -31.63
C VAL A 6 2.73 -9.37 -31.09
N LEU A 7 3.71 -8.89 -31.87
CA LEU A 7 4.51 -7.72 -31.49
C LEU A 7 3.66 -6.46 -31.37
N ALA A 8 2.75 -6.23 -32.32
CA ALA A 8 1.85 -5.07 -32.27
C ALA A 8 1.00 -5.09 -30.99
N TRP A 9 0.32 -6.20 -30.70
CA TRP A 9 -0.51 -6.30 -29.50
C TRP A 9 0.27 -6.18 -28.21
N THR A 10 1.49 -6.71 -28.18
CA THR A 10 2.36 -6.59 -27.01
C THR A 10 2.74 -5.13 -26.78
N ARG A 11 3.06 -4.38 -27.84
CA ARG A 11 3.35 -2.94 -27.74
C ARG A 11 2.14 -2.17 -27.23
N ASP A 12 0.96 -2.41 -27.79
CA ASP A 12 -0.27 -1.74 -27.38
C ASP A 12 -0.58 -2.00 -25.89
N ALA A 13 -0.40 -3.24 -25.44
CA ALA A 13 -0.60 -3.60 -24.04
C ALA A 13 0.39 -2.87 -23.10
N ILE A 14 1.65 -2.74 -23.52
CA ILE A 14 2.68 -2.01 -22.76
C ILE A 14 2.35 -0.52 -22.69
N GLU A 15 1.94 0.09 -23.80
CA GLU A 15 1.56 1.50 -23.83
C GLU A 15 0.37 1.78 -22.92
N VAL A 16 -0.69 0.97 -23.01
CA VAL A 16 -1.87 1.11 -22.14
C VAL A 16 -1.49 0.95 -20.67
N TYR A 17 -0.59 0.02 -20.33
CA TYR A 17 -0.12 -0.14 -18.96
C TYR A 17 0.63 1.09 -18.47
N ASN A 18 1.56 1.61 -19.26
CA ASN A 18 2.44 2.71 -18.87
C ASN A 18 1.74 4.06 -18.79
N PHE A 19 0.76 4.33 -19.66
CA PHE A 19 0.17 5.66 -19.81
C PHE A 19 -1.31 5.77 -19.45
N ASN A 20 -2.06 4.67 -19.44
CA ASN A 20 -3.52 4.73 -19.23
C ASN A 20 -3.98 4.07 -17.94
N ARG A 21 -3.13 3.28 -17.28
CA ARG A 21 -3.54 2.47 -16.13
C ARG A 21 -3.01 3.01 -14.80
N PRO A 22 -3.71 3.96 -14.15
CA PRO A 22 -3.40 4.35 -12.79
C PRO A 22 -3.66 3.17 -11.83
N HIS A 23 -2.76 2.92 -10.87
CA HIS A 23 -2.95 1.81 -9.92
C HIS A 23 -2.49 2.03 -8.47
N PRO A 24 -3.09 1.33 -7.48
CA PRO A 24 -2.95 1.66 -6.05
C PRO A 24 -1.55 1.49 -5.46
N ILE A 25 -0.70 0.69 -6.10
CA ILE A 25 0.69 0.45 -5.66
C ILE A 25 1.53 1.73 -5.75
N ILE A 26 1.25 2.58 -6.74
CA ILE A 26 1.97 3.82 -7.03
C ILE A 26 1.06 5.05 -6.84
N ASN A 27 0.27 5.05 -5.76
CA ASN A 27 -0.61 6.16 -5.40
C ASN A 27 -1.67 6.54 -6.45
N MET A 28 -2.18 5.56 -7.23
CA MET A 28 -3.09 5.83 -8.36
C MET A 28 -2.48 6.69 -9.46
N LEU A 29 -1.14 6.70 -9.59
CA LEU A 29 -0.44 7.20 -10.76
C LEU A 29 -0.32 6.10 -11.81
N THR A 30 -0.10 6.49 -13.05
CA THR A 30 0.41 5.60 -14.09
C THR A 30 1.91 5.34 -13.87
N PRO A 31 2.47 4.24 -14.41
CA PRO A 31 3.90 3.98 -14.32
C PRO A 31 4.77 5.14 -14.83
N ASP A 32 4.38 5.78 -15.93
CA ASP A 32 5.08 6.94 -16.47
C ASP A 32 5.06 8.13 -15.51
N GLU A 33 3.88 8.53 -15.02
CA GLU A 33 3.75 9.61 -14.04
C GLU A 33 4.53 9.33 -12.75
N ALA A 34 4.48 8.10 -12.25
CA ALA A 34 5.21 7.69 -11.05
C ALA A 34 6.74 7.76 -11.24
N HIS A 35 7.23 7.54 -12.45
CA HIS A 35 8.66 7.66 -12.77
C HIS A 35 9.14 9.12 -12.68
N GLN A 36 8.27 10.09 -13.01
CA GLN A 36 8.58 11.51 -12.94
C GLN A 36 8.53 12.08 -11.51
N VAL A 37 7.90 11.37 -10.57
CA VAL A 37 7.79 11.81 -9.18
C VAL A 37 9.06 11.47 -8.41
N SER A 38 9.67 12.48 -7.80
CA SER A 38 10.76 12.31 -6.85
C SER A 38 10.24 12.08 -5.42
N GLY A 39 10.89 11.19 -4.68
CA GLY A 39 10.60 10.95 -3.27
C GLY A 39 9.67 9.76 -3.00
N PRO A 40 9.23 9.57 -1.74
CA PRO A 40 8.45 8.40 -1.36
C PRO A 40 7.03 8.44 -1.93
N ILE A 41 6.67 7.42 -2.71
CA ILE A 41 5.31 7.25 -3.24
C ILE A 41 4.42 6.59 -2.18
N LYS A 42 3.26 7.20 -1.91
CA LYS A 42 2.28 6.65 -0.97
C LYS A 42 1.68 5.37 -1.52
N LYS A 43 1.87 4.28 -0.77
CA LYS A 43 1.25 2.99 -1.04
C LYS A 43 -0.20 2.99 -0.53
N LEU A 44 -1.17 2.70 -1.39
CA LEU A 44 -2.60 2.68 -1.03
C LEU A 44 -3.15 1.27 -0.77
N TRP A 45 -2.34 0.23 -0.97
CA TRP A 45 -2.77 -1.14 -0.72
C TRP A 45 -2.94 -1.41 0.78
N LYS A 46 -4.02 -2.14 1.11
CA LYS A 46 -4.29 -2.57 2.48
C LYS A 46 -3.23 -3.60 2.89
N ASN A 47 -2.53 -3.34 3.99
CA ASN A 47 -1.68 -4.35 4.61
C ASN A 47 -2.54 -5.27 5.50
N TYR A 48 -3.07 -6.34 4.90
CA TYR A 48 -3.91 -7.31 5.60
C TYR A 48 -3.20 -8.00 6.78
N TYR A 49 -1.87 -8.10 6.74
CA TYR A 49 -1.10 -8.66 7.84
C TYR A 49 -1.12 -7.74 9.07
N GLN A 50 -0.88 -6.43 8.87
CA GLN A 50 -1.00 -5.45 9.95
C GLN A 50 -2.42 -5.35 10.50
N LEU A 51 -3.44 -5.40 9.64
CA LEU A 51 -4.84 -5.44 10.07
C LEU A 51 -5.14 -6.67 10.94
N LYS A 52 -4.60 -7.84 10.58
CA LYS A 52 -4.74 -9.07 11.37
C LYS A 52 -4.05 -8.96 12.73
N LEU A 53 -2.88 -8.31 12.80
CA LEU A 53 -2.19 -8.07 14.07
C LEU A 53 -2.95 -7.08 14.96
N LEU A 54 -3.43 -5.96 14.40
CA LEU A 54 -4.26 -4.99 15.12
C LEU A 54 -5.53 -5.63 15.68
N ASN A 55 -6.23 -6.41 14.86
CA ASN A 55 -7.42 -7.15 15.29
C ASN A 55 -7.10 -8.15 16.41
N ARG A 56 -5.94 -8.82 16.35
CA ARG A 56 -5.48 -9.69 17.44
C ARG A 56 -5.18 -8.92 18.71
N GLU A 57 -4.67 -7.69 18.62
CA GLU A 57 -4.39 -6.84 19.79
C GLU A 57 -5.67 -6.24 20.39
N SER A 58 -6.61 -5.78 19.56
CA SER A 58 -7.91 -5.27 20.01
C SER A 58 -8.77 -6.35 20.66
N ASN A 59 -8.69 -7.59 20.14
CA ASN A 59 -9.40 -8.75 20.68
C ASN A 59 -8.75 -9.33 21.94
N LYS A 60 -7.64 -8.76 22.44
CA LYS A 60 -7.09 -9.16 23.75
C LYS A 60 -8.06 -8.76 24.87
N PRO A 61 -8.21 -9.58 25.93
CA PRO A 61 -8.93 -9.20 27.13
C PRO A 61 -8.45 -7.84 27.65
N PHE A 62 -9.38 -6.98 28.12
CA PHE A 62 -9.09 -5.62 28.57
C PHE A 62 -7.94 -5.55 29.59
N GLU A 63 -7.90 -6.50 30.53
CA GLU A 63 -6.82 -6.66 31.52
C GLU A 63 -5.43 -6.82 30.90
N LYS A 64 -5.33 -7.50 29.76
CA LYS A 64 -4.07 -7.70 29.01
C LYS A 64 -3.72 -6.48 28.15
N ARG A 65 -4.71 -5.64 27.78
CA ARG A 65 -4.49 -4.35 27.09
C ARG A 65 -3.95 -3.28 28.04
N ARG A 66 -4.45 -3.22 29.29
CA ARG A 66 -4.12 -2.19 30.28
C ARG A 66 -2.65 -2.24 30.75
N LYS A 67 -2.07 -3.45 30.90
CA LYS A 67 -0.67 -3.63 31.35
C LYS A 67 0.39 -3.05 30.40
N LYS A 68 0.04 -2.73 29.14
CA LYS A 68 0.99 -2.15 28.15
C LYS A 68 1.11 -0.62 28.27
N ARG A 69 0.10 0.08 28.81
CA ARG A 69 0.14 1.53 29.08
C ARG A 69 0.88 1.90 30.37
N PHE A 70 1.05 0.94 31.29
CA PHE A 70 1.72 1.14 32.59
C PHE A 70 3.24 0.86 32.57
N LYS A 71 3.89 0.92 31.40
CA LYS A 71 5.35 0.85 31.29
C LYS A 71 5.88 2.19 30.77
N GLY A 72 5.91 3.20 31.65
CA GLY A 72 6.96 4.23 31.60
C GLY A 72 6.60 5.70 31.50
N GLU A 73 5.35 6.13 31.30
CA GLU A 73 5.04 7.57 31.23
C GLU A 73 3.80 7.91 32.09
N PHE A 74 4.06 8.21 33.35
CA PHE A 74 3.14 8.95 34.22
C PHE A 74 3.26 10.43 33.83
N MET A 75 2.36 10.93 32.97
CA MET A 75 2.18 12.37 32.82
C MET A 75 1.38 12.88 34.05
N PRO A 76 1.90 13.84 34.83
CA PRO A 76 1.18 14.34 35.99
C PRO A 76 -0.07 15.14 35.55
N SER A 77 -1.12 15.08 36.38
CA SER A 77 -2.34 15.83 36.14
C SER A 77 -2.10 17.34 36.26
N LYS A 78 -2.74 18.10 35.37
CA LYS A 78 -3.26 19.43 35.73
C LYS A 78 -4.77 19.31 35.87
#